data_AF-A0A511SW90-F1
#
_entry.id   AF-A0A511SW90-F1
#
_cell.length_a   1.000
_cell.length_b   1.000
_cell.length_c   1.000
_cell.angle_alpha   90.00
_cell.angle_beta   90.00
_cell.angle_gamma   90.00
#
_symmetry.space_group_name_H-M   'P 1'
#
loop_
_entity.id
_entity.type
_entity.pdbx_description
1 polymer ?
#
loop_
_entity_poly.entity_id
_entity_poly.type
_entity_poly.pdbx_seq_one_letter_code
_entity_poly.pdbx_strand_id
1 'polypeptide(L)'
;MSAPPRPPRPAPSSSRGALGAFALAALLALTACSAFSRAVKEGDTASQQQKWAEAEAAYLRALAADPEASEVTVKLREVRRAWSQVVLEEARSVHASGDLDGAMKRLVRALELDAENVAARELLNVTLDERVAVALTALKADKLQEARAELDAVLAVAPDHAGAKKALDAVQVAWAKRWFNTGDGLEKAGKLGNALVAYVRADQERVGATAARERAEAVRQKLRDEVAFLVVATPVEDRAGAPDVAQRLAAGRLAAMLPTHLPLRVVTEAPEGREGVKLDLSLERVLPLKAVEDSQRSHRYLAGKTSVPNPRRAGFETKLLQAERTQEEVDRKQAQAMREYLRLQTELNLLRAGTERCRERERRECLEALKECGEAAREAEKPGTLPGECSPARCASSSCAKEEQALALLMAAVKLKEGSLEAALEKSETQRIEVQRHRDTTFREPVTVEEPMYSDFVYDVQLHRLTVTASVTAVMRDLLKSQVPAPHTDDFSVMHEDMTHKGYDRYGVLADPVQLRNELELRVEVGDKAVSDLARRVKERFDAYRGKRVEDARRGMVRPGAEDVVETAVRALLLTADAPPADVLQPLARARGLNRPETLLGL
;
A
#
# COMPACT_ATOMS: atom_id res chain seq x y z
N MET A 1 -1.68 7.95 -8.05
CA MET A 1 -2.94 8.40 -7.42
C MET A 1 -2.72 9.89 -7.13
N SER A 2 -3.33 10.87 -7.78
CA SER A 2 -4.69 10.97 -8.30
C SER A 2 -4.73 11.96 -9.47
N ALA A 3 -5.43 11.58 -10.54
CA ALA A 3 -5.68 12.42 -11.70
C ALA A 3 -6.88 13.35 -11.43
N PRO A 4 -6.92 14.58 -11.99
CA PRO A 4 -8.10 15.41 -11.96
C PRO A 4 -9.18 14.95 -12.98
N PRO A 5 -10.46 15.30 -12.73
CA PRO A 5 -11.62 14.66 -13.34
C PRO A 5 -11.94 15.15 -14.77
N ARG A 6 -12.50 14.24 -15.57
CA ARG A 6 -13.08 14.53 -16.90
C ARG A 6 -14.42 15.27 -16.76
N PRO A 7 -14.67 16.36 -17.51
CA PRO A 7 -16.01 16.89 -17.71
C PRO A 7 -16.77 16.13 -18.83
N PRO A 8 -18.12 16.21 -18.83
CA PRO A 8 -19.00 15.30 -19.57
C PRO A 8 -19.17 15.67 -21.06
N ARG A 9 -19.56 14.64 -21.83
CA ARG A 9 -20.03 14.75 -23.22
C ARG A 9 -21.31 15.61 -23.30
N PRO A 10 -21.42 16.46 -24.34
CA PRO A 10 -22.68 16.72 -24.99
C PRO A 10 -22.75 16.07 -26.38
N ALA A 11 -23.92 15.53 -26.70
CA ALA A 11 -24.38 15.17 -28.05
C ALA A 11 -25.73 15.88 -28.28
N PRO A 12 -26.31 15.82 -29.48
CA PRO A 12 -25.87 16.44 -30.71
C PRO A 12 -26.91 17.48 -31.20
N SER A 13 -26.51 18.48 -32.01
CA SER A 13 -27.49 19.30 -32.73
C SER A 13 -26.99 19.72 -34.11
N SER A 14 -27.59 19.07 -35.11
CA SER A 14 -28.09 19.63 -36.38
C SER A 14 -27.27 20.67 -37.14
N SER A 15 -26.75 20.20 -38.29
CA SER A 15 -26.85 20.82 -39.62
C SER A 15 -26.55 22.31 -39.76
N ARG A 16 -25.34 22.60 -40.27
CA ARG A 16 -25.02 23.52 -41.40
C ARG A 16 -23.56 23.96 -41.25
N GLY A 17 -22.68 23.42 -42.10
CA GLY A 17 -21.27 23.81 -42.07
C GLY A 17 -20.28 22.86 -42.74
N ALA A 18 -20.73 21.91 -43.58
CA ALA A 18 -19.86 20.94 -44.26
C ALA A 18 -19.15 21.52 -45.52
N LEU A 19 -19.18 22.84 -45.74
CA LEU A 19 -18.48 23.51 -46.84
C LEU A 19 -17.34 24.45 -46.38
N GLY A 20 -17.14 24.65 -45.07
CA GLY A 20 -16.03 25.45 -44.54
C GLY A 20 -14.74 24.66 -44.33
N ALA A 21 -14.82 23.34 -44.13
CA ALA A 21 -13.66 22.50 -43.77
C ALA A 21 -12.76 22.16 -44.97
N PHE A 22 -13.30 22.05 -46.19
CA PHE A 22 -12.50 21.84 -47.40
C PHE A 22 -11.81 23.13 -47.90
N ALA A 23 -12.41 24.30 -47.67
CA ALA A 23 -11.78 25.58 -47.99
C ALA A 23 -10.64 25.91 -47.01
N LEU A 24 -10.77 25.57 -45.71
CA LEU A 24 -9.69 25.77 -44.74
C LEU A 24 -8.50 24.82 -44.97
N ALA A 25 -8.75 23.57 -45.37
CA ALA A 25 -7.69 22.60 -45.69
C ALA A 25 -6.94 22.96 -47.00
N ALA A 26 -7.64 23.50 -48.01
CA ALA A 26 -7.01 23.97 -49.25
C ALA A 26 -6.27 25.31 -49.08
N LEU A 27 -6.73 26.22 -48.19
CA LEU A 27 -5.99 27.44 -47.84
C LEU A 27 -4.75 27.19 -46.98
N LEU A 28 -4.74 26.14 -46.14
CA LEU A 28 -3.55 25.73 -45.40
C LEU A 28 -2.48 25.10 -46.30
N ALA A 29 -2.87 24.33 -47.32
CA ALA A 29 -1.94 23.76 -48.29
C ALA A 29 -1.30 24.81 -49.22
N LEU A 30 -2.03 25.88 -49.57
CA LEU A 30 -1.52 26.94 -50.46
C LEU A 30 -0.71 28.02 -49.72
N THR A 31 -0.84 28.14 -48.39
CA THR A 31 -0.03 29.08 -47.58
C THR A 31 1.26 28.44 -47.05
N ALA A 32 1.33 27.10 -46.94
CA ALA A 32 2.54 26.39 -46.53
C ALA A 32 3.68 26.50 -47.57
N CYS A 33 3.37 26.45 -48.88
CA CYS A 33 4.38 26.54 -49.94
C CYS A 33 5.06 27.92 -50.05
N SER A 34 4.36 29.00 -49.68
CA SER A 34 4.93 30.36 -49.72
C SER A 34 5.83 30.65 -48.51
N ALA A 35 5.49 30.12 -47.34
CA ALA A 35 6.32 30.23 -46.14
C ALA A 35 7.63 29.42 -46.29
N PHE A 36 7.53 28.19 -46.81
CA PHE A 36 8.69 27.32 -47.07
C PHE A 36 9.66 27.97 -48.08
N SER A 37 9.19 28.32 -49.28
CA SER A 37 10.03 28.89 -50.33
C SER A 37 10.67 30.23 -49.94
N ARG A 38 9.98 31.03 -49.13
CA ARG A 38 10.54 32.26 -48.55
C ARG A 38 11.64 31.95 -47.53
N ALA A 39 11.42 31.02 -46.61
CA ALA A 39 12.41 30.63 -45.61
C ALA A 39 13.68 30.02 -46.24
N VAL A 40 13.53 29.20 -47.30
CA VAL A 40 14.68 28.67 -48.07
C VAL A 40 15.46 29.80 -48.75
N LYS A 41 14.78 30.77 -49.38
CA LYS A 41 15.45 31.94 -49.99
C LYS A 41 16.17 32.81 -48.96
N GLU A 42 15.55 33.05 -47.80
CA GLU A 42 16.18 33.76 -46.67
C GLU A 42 17.40 33.01 -46.16
N GLY A 43 17.34 31.68 -46.07
CA GLY A 43 18.49 30.83 -45.71
C GLY A 43 19.61 30.90 -46.74
N ASP A 44 19.28 30.82 -48.02
CA ASP A 44 20.26 30.89 -49.12
C ASP A 44 20.96 32.25 -49.16
N THR A 45 20.22 33.36 -48.98
CA THR A 45 20.82 34.70 -48.96
C THR A 45 21.66 34.93 -47.71
N ALA A 46 21.21 34.49 -46.54
CA ALA A 46 21.99 34.58 -45.30
C ALA A 46 23.27 33.72 -45.36
N SER A 47 23.19 32.52 -45.96
CA SER A 47 24.33 31.64 -46.20
C SER A 47 25.36 32.28 -47.12
N GLN A 48 24.93 32.89 -48.23
CA GLN A 48 25.80 33.66 -49.14
C GLN A 48 26.46 34.86 -48.45
N GLN A 49 25.77 35.49 -47.50
CA GLN A 49 26.29 36.60 -46.69
C GLN A 49 27.14 36.15 -45.49
N GLN A 50 27.40 34.84 -45.34
CA GLN A 50 28.10 34.25 -44.18
C GLN A 50 27.46 34.57 -42.82
N LYS A 51 26.15 34.88 -42.81
CA LYS A 51 25.36 35.09 -41.59
C LYS A 51 24.83 33.75 -41.09
N TRP A 52 25.73 32.92 -40.60
CA TRP A 52 25.48 31.51 -40.32
C TRP A 52 24.30 31.24 -39.36
N ALA A 53 24.18 32.02 -38.29
CA ALA A 53 23.09 31.89 -37.33
C ALA A 53 21.72 32.24 -37.95
N GLU A 54 21.67 33.28 -38.79
CA GLU A 54 20.45 33.66 -39.52
C GLU A 54 20.08 32.61 -40.57
N ALA A 55 21.08 32.05 -41.26
CA ALA A 55 20.89 30.98 -42.24
C ALA A 55 20.35 29.70 -41.59
N GLU A 56 20.95 29.25 -40.48
CA GLU A 56 20.45 28.11 -39.70
C GLU A 56 19.00 28.34 -39.25
N ALA A 57 18.69 29.50 -38.66
CA ALA A 57 17.34 29.80 -38.21
C ALA A 57 16.32 29.82 -39.37
N ALA A 58 16.71 30.31 -40.54
CA ALA A 58 15.87 30.30 -41.73
C ALA A 58 15.64 28.89 -42.28
N TYR A 59 16.67 28.04 -42.35
CA TYR A 59 16.50 26.65 -42.78
C TYR A 59 15.74 25.79 -41.77
N LEU A 60 15.90 26.03 -40.46
CA LEU A 60 15.07 25.36 -39.44
C LEU A 60 13.60 25.78 -39.56
N ARG A 61 13.30 27.05 -39.86
CA ARG A 61 11.93 27.49 -40.18
C ARG A 61 11.39 26.82 -41.44
N ALA A 62 12.22 26.63 -42.46
CA ALA A 62 11.84 25.90 -43.67
C ALA A 62 11.51 24.42 -43.34
N LEU A 63 12.35 23.73 -42.56
CA LEU A 63 12.09 22.35 -42.13
C LEU A 63 10.86 22.21 -41.21
N ALA A 64 10.53 23.25 -40.44
CA ALA A 64 9.30 23.28 -39.66
C ALA A 64 8.04 23.41 -40.55
N ALA A 65 8.16 24.05 -41.71
CA ALA A 65 7.08 24.18 -42.70
C ALA A 65 6.96 22.93 -43.60
N ASP A 66 8.07 22.29 -43.94
CA ASP A 66 8.13 21.02 -44.67
C ASP A 66 9.26 20.11 -44.12
N PRO A 67 8.92 19.14 -43.25
CA PRO A 67 9.89 18.23 -42.66
C PRO A 67 10.53 17.22 -43.64
N GLU A 68 9.90 16.97 -44.81
CA GLU A 68 10.37 15.96 -45.78
C GLU A 68 11.30 16.56 -46.85
N ALA A 69 11.57 17.86 -46.79
CA ALA A 69 12.43 18.58 -47.71
C ALA A 69 13.93 18.19 -47.56
N SER A 70 14.31 17.06 -48.16
CA SER A 70 15.69 16.54 -48.13
C SER A 70 16.73 17.56 -48.60
N GLU A 71 16.42 18.40 -49.60
CA GLU A 71 17.31 19.48 -50.08
C GLU A 71 17.66 20.49 -48.98
N VAL A 72 16.69 20.86 -48.14
CA VAL A 72 16.92 21.81 -47.03
C VAL A 72 17.76 21.18 -45.93
N THR A 73 17.60 19.88 -45.67
CA THR A 73 18.45 19.17 -44.71
C THR A 73 19.91 19.14 -45.18
N VAL A 74 20.15 18.98 -46.49
CA VAL A 74 21.50 19.03 -47.09
C VAL A 74 22.08 20.44 -46.96
N LYS A 75 21.33 21.48 -47.34
CA LYS A 75 21.75 22.88 -47.19
C LYS A 75 22.04 23.26 -45.74
N LEU A 76 21.20 22.84 -44.79
CA LEU A 76 21.42 23.08 -43.37
C LEU A 76 22.71 22.39 -42.88
N ARG A 77 22.98 21.16 -43.34
CA ARG A 77 24.23 20.45 -43.03
C ARG A 77 25.44 21.18 -43.62
N GLU A 78 25.35 21.66 -44.85
CA GLU A 78 26.41 22.46 -45.48
C GLU A 78 26.68 23.77 -44.73
N VAL A 79 25.64 24.50 -44.33
CA VAL A 79 25.76 25.71 -43.51
C VAL A 79 26.39 25.42 -42.16
N ARG A 80 25.94 24.37 -41.47
CA ARG A 80 26.52 23.98 -40.19
C ARG A 80 27.99 23.57 -40.31
N ARG A 81 28.36 22.85 -41.39
CA ARG A 81 29.74 22.49 -41.68
C ARG A 81 30.60 23.72 -41.95
N ALA A 82 30.13 24.67 -42.77
CA ALA A 82 30.83 25.92 -43.04
C ALA A 82 30.98 26.77 -41.77
N TRP A 83 29.94 26.89 -40.96
CA TRP A 83 29.98 27.60 -39.70
C TRP A 83 30.92 26.94 -38.69
N SER A 84 30.90 25.60 -38.60
CA SER A 84 31.83 24.83 -37.76
C SER A 84 33.29 25.13 -38.12
N GLN A 85 33.62 25.31 -39.41
CA GLN A 85 34.97 25.70 -39.82
C GLN A 85 35.33 27.13 -39.35
N VAL A 86 34.41 28.09 -39.44
CA VAL A 86 34.66 29.44 -38.93
C VAL A 86 34.90 29.44 -37.42
N VAL A 87 34.07 28.71 -36.67
CA VAL A 87 34.22 28.56 -35.21
C VAL A 87 35.52 27.81 -34.86
N LEU A 88 35.96 26.86 -35.69
CA LEU A 88 37.24 26.18 -35.52
C LEU A 88 38.42 27.15 -35.68
N GLU A 89 38.40 28.06 -36.66
CA GLU A 89 39.47 29.06 -36.81
C GLU A 89 39.48 30.06 -35.63
N GLU A 90 38.31 30.46 -35.13
CA GLU A 90 38.22 31.24 -33.90
C GLU A 90 38.79 30.47 -32.71
N ALA A 91 38.46 29.19 -32.59
CA ALA A 91 38.99 28.33 -31.54
C ALA A 91 40.52 28.20 -31.61
N ARG A 92 41.09 28.07 -32.81
CA ARG A 92 42.55 28.06 -33.02
C ARG A 92 43.20 29.37 -32.60
N SER A 93 42.59 30.50 -32.93
CA SER A 93 43.07 31.83 -32.50
C SER A 93 43.09 31.94 -30.97
N VAL A 94 42.02 31.51 -30.30
CA VAL A 94 41.91 31.53 -28.83
C VAL A 94 42.84 30.50 -28.17
N HIS A 95 43.05 29.34 -28.80
CA HIS A 95 44.02 28.36 -28.34
C HIS A 95 45.46 28.93 -28.41
N ALA A 96 45.79 29.63 -29.51
CA ALA A 96 47.10 30.23 -29.71
C ALA A 96 47.39 31.38 -28.73
N SER A 97 46.36 32.06 -28.20
CA SER A 97 46.52 33.07 -27.15
C SER A 97 46.67 32.48 -25.75
N GLY A 98 46.56 31.15 -25.59
CA GLY A 98 46.69 30.44 -24.31
C GLY A 98 45.41 30.37 -23.48
N ASP A 99 44.28 30.87 -23.98
CA ASP A 99 42.98 30.74 -23.30
C ASP A 99 42.36 29.37 -23.61
N LEU A 100 42.85 28.34 -22.92
CA LEU A 100 42.41 26.96 -23.12
C LEU A 100 40.92 26.74 -22.80
N ASP A 101 40.36 27.47 -21.83
CA ASP A 101 38.93 27.38 -21.50
C ASP A 101 38.06 27.98 -22.60
N GLY A 102 38.45 29.16 -23.10
CA GLY A 102 37.80 29.80 -24.25
C GLY A 102 37.92 29.00 -25.54
N ALA A 103 39.04 28.31 -25.75
CA ALA A 103 39.25 27.41 -26.89
C ALA A 103 38.35 26.17 -26.78
N MET A 104 38.34 25.49 -25.62
CA MET A 104 37.51 24.32 -25.37
C MET A 104 36.03 24.59 -25.64
N LYS A 105 35.48 25.69 -25.12
CA LYS A 105 34.07 26.09 -25.35
C LYS A 105 33.73 26.26 -26.84
N ARG A 106 34.64 26.85 -27.62
CA ARG A 106 34.45 27.03 -29.06
C ARG A 106 34.60 25.73 -29.84
N LEU A 107 35.50 24.84 -29.43
CA LEU A 107 35.66 23.52 -30.04
C LEU A 107 34.46 22.61 -29.80
N VAL A 108 33.90 22.61 -28.59
CA VAL A 108 32.63 21.94 -28.30
C VAL A 108 31.53 22.50 -29.19
N ARG A 109 31.43 23.83 -29.32
CA ARG A 109 30.45 24.47 -30.22
C ARG A 109 30.66 24.08 -31.70
N ALA A 110 31.90 23.98 -32.16
CA ALA A 110 32.21 23.52 -33.53
C ALA A 110 31.73 22.07 -33.76
N LEU A 111 31.85 21.20 -32.76
CA LEU A 111 31.38 19.81 -32.82
C LEU A 111 29.87 19.66 -32.64
N GLU A 112 29.20 20.58 -31.93
CA GLU A 112 27.73 20.67 -31.90
C GLU A 112 27.16 21.06 -33.28
N LEU A 113 27.86 21.93 -34.00
CA LEU A 113 27.50 22.33 -35.36
C LEU A 113 27.77 21.19 -36.35
N ASP A 114 28.96 20.59 -36.30
CA ASP A 114 29.37 19.47 -37.15
C ASP A 114 30.13 18.42 -36.35
N ALA A 115 29.44 17.33 -36.00
CA ALA A 115 30.00 16.22 -35.26
C ALA A 115 31.05 15.43 -36.07
N GLU A 116 31.13 15.59 -37.39
CA GLU A 116 32.13 14.92 -38.24
C GLU A 116 33.40 15.75 -38.44
N ASN A 117 33.48 16.95 -37.84
CA ASN A 117 34.66 17.80 -37.95
C ASN A 117 35.86 17.19 -37.19
N VAL A 118 36.65 16.38 -37.90
CA VAL A 118 37.83 15.67 -37.38
C VAL A 118 38.86 16.64 -36.80
N ALA A 119 39.12 17.76 -37.49
CA ALA A 119 40.10 18.75 -37.05
C ALA A 119 39.69 19.44 -35.73
N ALA A 120 38.39 19.70 -35.54
CA ALA A 120 37.89 20.23 -34.26
C ALA A 120 38.00 19.20 -33.13
N ARG A 121 37.74 17.91 -33.42
CA ARG A 121 37.88 16.83 -32.44
C ARG A 121 39.34 16.60 -32.02
N GLU A 122 40.26 16.60 -32.98
CA GLU A 122 41.69 16.48 -32.70
C GLU A 122 42.20 17.64 -31.85
N LEU A 123 41.87 18.88 -32.23
CA LEU A 123 42.27 20.05 -31.45
C LEU A 123 41.61 20.08 -30.07
N LEU A 124 40.37 19.61 -29.92
CA LEU A 124 39.73 19.46 -28.61
C LEU A 124 40.51 18.49 -27.73
N ASN A 125 40.89 17.33 -28.24
CA ASN A 125 41.68 16.36 -27.46
C ASN A 125 43.01 16.97 -27.00
N VAL A 126 43.73 17.68 -27.88
CA VAL A 126 44.96 18.40 -27.52
C VAL A 126 44.69 19.46 -26.44
N THR A 127 43.63 20.25 -26.59
CA THR A 127 43.25 21.28 -25.60
C THR A 127 42.96 20.66 -24.23
N LEU A 128 42.26 19.52 -24.21
CA LEU A 128 41.93 18.81 -22.97
C LEU A 128 43.20 18.25 -22.31
N ASP A 129 44.12 17.66 -23.07
CA ASP A 129 45.42 17.19 -22.56
C ASP A 129 46.26 18.35 -21.98
N GLU A 130 46.28 19.51 -22.63
CA GLU A 130 46.97 20.71 -22.13
C GLU A 130 46.33 21.23 -20.84
N ARG A 131 45.00 21.25 -20.73
CA ARG A 131 44.30 21.61 -19.48
C ARG A 131 44.60 20.62 -18.35
N VAL A 132 44.69 19.31 -18.65
CA VAL A 132 45.14 18.31 -17.67
C VAL A 132 46.57 18.60 -17.22
N ALA A 133 47.47 19.01 -18.13
CA ALA A 133 48.83 19.40 -17.76
C ALA A 133 48.85 20.63 -16.82
N VAL A 134 47.99 21.63 -17.05
CA VAL A 134 47.79 22.78 -16.14
C VAL A 134 47.28 22.32 -14.77
N ALA A 135 46.33 21.40 -14.72
CA ALA A 135 45.86 20.84 -13.45
C ALA A 135 46.98 20.08 -12.70
N LEU A 136 47.83 19.34 -13.41
CA LEU A 136 48.96 18.63 -12.82
C LEU A 136 50.05 19.58 -12.29
N THR A 137 50.26 20.74 -12.93
CA THR A 137 51.19 21.75 -12.41
C THR A 137 50.62 22.41 -11.15
N ALA A 138 49.32 22.72 -11.13
CA ALA A 138 48.62 23.19 -9.94
C ALA A 138 48.67 22.17 -8.78
N LEU A 139 48.50 20.88 -9.08
CA LEU A 139 48.65 19.79 -8.09
C LEU A 139 50.07 19.75 -7.50
N LYS A 140 51.11 19.87 -8.34
CA LYS A 140 52.51 19.94 -7.87
C LYS A 140 52.79 21.16 -6.99
N ALA A 141 52.07 22.25 -7.21
CA ALA A 141 52.14 23.47 -6.40
C ALA A 141 51.23 23.44 -5.15
N ASP A 142 50.63 22.29 -4.80
CA ASP A 142 49.65 22.09 -3.73
C ASP A 142 48.39 22.99 -3.83
N LYS A 143 48.10 23.49 -5.04
CA LYS A 143 46.88 24.25 -5.35
C LYS A 143 45.73 23.30 -5.70
N LEU A 144 45.35 22.48 -4.73
CA LEU A 144 44.41 21.36 -4.93
C LEU A 144 43.02 21.80 -5.42
N GLN A 145 42.54 22.98 -5.02
CA GLN A 145 41.26 23.52 -5.48
C GLN A 145 41.30 23.91 -6.97
N GLU A 146 42.34 24.62 -7.40
CA GLU A 146 42.54 25.00 -8.81
C GLU A 146 42.70 23.74 -9.67
N ALA A 147 43.54 22.79 -9.23
CA ALA A 147 43.74 21.52 -9.92
C ALA A 147 42.43 20.74 -10.12
N ARG A 148 41.59 20.64 -9.07
CA ARG A 148 40.29 19.97 -9.19
C ARG A 148 39.36 20.71 -10.15
N ALA A 149 39.26 22.04 -10.06
CA ALA A 149 38.36 22.81 -10.90
C ALA A 149 38.68 22.61 -12.40
N GLU A 150 39.96 22.59 -12.76
CA GLU A 150 40.40 22.31 -14.12
C GLU A 150 40.05 20.88 -14.58
N LEU A 151 40.27 19.88 -13.71
CA LEU A 151 39.96 18.48 -14.03
C LEU A 151 38.46 18.22 -14.15
N ASP A 152 37.66 18.82 -13.27
CA ASP A 152 36.20 18.73 -13.31
C ASP A 152 35.67 19.40 -14.60
N ALA A 153 36.28 20.51 -15.06
CA ALA A 153 35.94 21.14 -16.34
C ALA A 153 36.27 20.24 -17.55
N VAL A 154 37.42 19.55 -17.54
CA VAL A 154 37.78 18.58 -18.58
C VAL A 154 36.82 17.39 -18.59
N LEU A 155 36.52 16.82 -17.42
CA LEU A 155 35.61 15.67 -17.29
C LEU A 155 34.15 16.00 -17.60
N ALA A 156 33.74 17.26 -17.47
CA ALA A 156 32.40 17.71 -17.91
C ALA A 156 32.24 17.63 -19.44
N VAL A 157 33.32 17.79 -20.20
CA VAL A 157 33.33 17.70 -21.68
C VAL A 157 33.66 16.30 -22.16
N ALA A 158 34.65 15.65 -21.54
CA ALA A 158 35.10 14.30 -21.86
C ALA A 158 35.10 13.41 -20.61
N PRO A 159 33.94 12.83 -20.24
CA PRO A 159 33.80 12.00 -19.03
C PRO A 159 34.74 10.81 -18.99
N ASP A 160 35.24 10.33 -20.14
CA ASP A 160 36.11 9.17 -20.27
C ASP A 160 37.59 9.48 -20.48
N HIS A 161 37.99 10.74 -20.30
CA HIS A 161 39.39 11.15 -20.43
C HIS A 161 40.26 10.49 -19.35
N ALA A 162 41.04 9.46 -19.73
CA ALA A 162 41.84 8.65 -18.81
C ALA A 162 42.86 9.48 -18.01
N GLY A 163 43.53 10.44 -18.67
CA GLY A 163 44.47 11.36 -18.01
C GLY A 163 43.82 12.19 -16.90
N ALA A 164 42.67 12.81 -17.18
CA ALA A 164 41.93 13.61 -16.22
C ALA A 164 41.41 12.78 -15.03
N LYS A 165 40.85 11.57 -15.27
CA LYS A 165 40.43 10.66 -14.19
C LYS A 165 41.59 10.32 -13.25
N LYS A 166 42.75 9.93 -13.82
CA LYS A 166 43.95 9.59 -13.05
C LYS A 166 44.50 10.80 -12.28
N ALA A 167 44.47 11.99 -12.88
CA ALA A 167 44.88 13.22 -12.21
C ALA A 167 43.93 13.59 -11.06
N LEU A 168 42.61 13.40 -11.24
CA LEU A 168 41.61 13.66 -10.20
C LEU A 168 41.79 12.71 -9.01
N ASP A 169 42.04 11.43 -9.26
CA ASP A 169 42.42 10.46 -8.23
C ASP A 169 43.67 10.94 -7.44
N ALA A 170 44.68 11.49 -8.12
CA ALA A 170 45.87 12.03 -7.47
C ALA A 170 45.57 13.27 -6.60
N VAL A 171 44.67 14.16 -7.05
CA VAL A 171 44.19 15.31 -6.24
C VAL A 171 43.46 14.82 -4.99
N GLN A 172 42.56 13.83 -5.13
CA GLN A 172 41.84 13.24 -4.00
C GLN A 172 42.80 12.60 -2.98
N VAL A 173 43.81 11.87 -3.45
CA VAL A 173 44.86 11.30 -2.57
C VAL A 173 45.65 12.42 -1.87
N ALA A 174 45.98 13.51 -2.55
CA ALA A 174 46.67 14.64 -1.95
C ALA A 174 45.83 15.33 -0.86
N TRP A 175 44.53 15.55 -1.10
CA TRP A 175 43.62 16.05 -0.07
C TRP A 175 43.46 15.10 1.10
N ALA A 176 43.30 13.80 0.85
CA ALA A 176 43.21 12.79 1.90
C ALA A 176 44.45 12.86 2.81
N LYS A 177 45.65 12.97 2.24
CA LYS A 177 46.90 13.15 3.00
C LYS A 177 46.94 14.46 3.79
N ARG A 178 46.49 15.57 3.20
CA ARG A 178 46.45 16.88 3.88
C ARG A 178 45.51 16.84 5.09
N TRP A 179 44.32 16.28 4.94
CA TRP A 179 43.35 16.10 6.02
C TRP A 179 43.85 15.12 7.09
N PHE A 180 44.50 14.03 6.67
CA PHE A 180 45.12 13.09 7.60
C PHE A 180 46.20 13.76 8.46
N ASN A 181 47.09 14.55 7.85
CA ASN A 181 48.12 15.30 8.59
C ASN A 181 47.51 16.36 9.53
N THR A 182 46.40 16.97 9.10
CA THR A 182 45.65 17.91 9.95
C THR A 182 45.06 17.18 11.16
N GLY A 183 44.49 16.00 10.94
CA GLY A 183 43.97 15.12 12.00
C GLY A 183 45.06 14.70 12.99
N ASP A 184 46.24 14.30 12.50
CA ASP A 184 47.39 13.92 13.35
C ASP A 184 47.90 15.10 14.18
N GLY A 185 47.95 16.31 13.61
CA GLY A 185 48.27 17.53 14.36
C GLY A 185 47.25 17.84 15.45
N LEU A 186 45.95 17.68 15.16
CA LEU A 186 44.87 17.90 16.12
C LEU A 186 44.82 16.83 17.22
N GLU A 187 45.08 15.56 16.89
CA GLU A 187 45.17 14.46 17.86
C GLU A 187 46.32 14.74 18.85
N LYS A 188 47.49 15.13 18.35
CA LYS A 188 48.64 15.52 19.18
C LYS A 188 48.38 16.74 20.06
N ALA A 189 47.51 17.65 19.60
CA ALA A 189 47.08 18.82 20.36
C ALA A 189 45.95 18.50 21.37
N GLY A 190 45.48 17.25 21.47
CA GLY A 190 44.39 16.84 22.36
C GLY A 190 42.98 17.22 21.87
N LYS A 191 42.84 17.75 20.66
CA LYS A 191 41.56 18.14 20.05
C LYS A 191 40.94 16.96 19.31
N LEU A 192 40.54 15.95 20.08
CA LEU A 192 40.11 14.65 19.56
C LEU A 192 38.84 14.75 18.68
N GLY A 193 37.90 15.65 18.99
CA GLY A 193 36.69 15.82 18.18
C GLY A 193 36.98 16.36 16.79
N ASN A 194 37.83 17.39 16.70
CA ASN A 194 38.30 17.94 15.43
C ASN A 194 39.20 16.94 14.68
N ALA A 195 40.03 16.19 15.39
CA ALA A 195 40.85 15.13 14.80
C ALA A 195 39.99 14.04 14.14
N LEU A 196 38.92 13.60 14.82
CA LEU A 196 37.96 12.64 14.26
C LEU A 196 37.34 13.16 12.97
N VAL A 197 36.88 14.42 12.95
CA VAL A 197 36.31 15.05 11.75
C VAL A 197 37.32 15.10 10.61
N ALA A 198 38.58 15.44 10.90
CA ALA A 198 39.64 15.50 9.89
C ALA A 198 39.97 14.11 9.31
N TYR A 199 40.05 13.07 10.15
CA TYR A 199 40.26 11.70 9.67
C TYR A 199 39.08 11.17 8.86
N VAL A 200 37.85 11.41 9.31
CA VAL A 200 36.65 11.03 8.55
C VAL A 200 36.61 11.75 7.21
N ARG A 201 36.99 13.04 7.16
CA ARG A 201 37.11 13.76 5.90
C ARG A 201 38.18 13.16 4.99
N ALA A 202 39.35 12.82 5.53
CA ALA A 202 40.42 12.18 4.78
C ALA A 202 39.97 10.86 4.12
N ASP A 203 39.22 10.04 4.86
CA ASP A 203 38.68 8.77 4.35
C ASP A 203 37.61 8.99 3.26
N GLN A 204 36.77 10.03 3.41
CA GLN A 204 35.76 10.39 2.40
C GLN A 204 36.35 10.93 1.10
N GLU A 205 37.49 11.62 1.15
CA GLU A 205 38.18 12.10 -0.06
C GLU A 205 38.73 10.91 -0.87
N ARG A 206 39.41 9.97 -0.22
CA ARG A 206 39.85 8.72 -0.85
C ARG A 206 40.06 7.60 0.16
N VAL A 207 39.15 6.63 0.13
CA VAL A 207 39.23 5.41 0.95
C VAL A 207 40.52 4.65 0.64
N GLY A 208 41.25 4.26 1.68
CA GLY A 208 42.49 3.49 1.57
C GLY A 208 43.73 4.28 1.16
N ALA A 209 43.63 5.59 0.90
CA ALA A 209 44.81 6.42 0.60
C ALA A 209 45.72 6.64 1.83
N THR A 210 45.15 6.56 3.04
CA THR A 210 45.82 6.71 4.32
C THR A 210 45.19 5.78 5.36
N ALA A 211 45.82 5.61 6.53
CA ALA A 211 45.25 4.90 7.67
C ALA A 211 44.17 5.72 8.43
N ALA A 212 43.50 6.66 7.75
CA ALA A 212 42.52 7.56 8.35
C ALA A 212 41.37 6.82 9.04
N ARG A 213 40.89 5.73 8.45
CA ARG A 213 39.79 4.93 9.01
C ARG A 213 40.14 4.30 10.35
N GLU A 214 41.28 3.61 10.42
CA GLU A 214 41.76 2.97 11.66
C GLU A 214 42.00 4.02 12.75
N ARG A 215 42.59 5.16 12.38
CA ARG A 215 42.80 6.28 13.30
C ARG A 215 41.49 6.91 13.77
N ALA A 216 40.53 7.11 12.87
CA ALA A 216 39.20 7.60 13.22
C ALA A 216 38.49 6.65 14.20
N GLU A 217 38.59 5.35 14.00
CA GLU A 217 38.02 4.35 14.92
C GLU A 217 38.69 4.40 16.30
N ALA A 218 40.03 4.48 16.36
CA ALA A 218 40.77 4.62 17.61
C ALA A 218 40.40 5.92 18.37
N VAL A 219 40.34 7.05 17.67
CA VAL A 219 39.93 8.34 18.27
C VAL A 219 38.46 8.30 18.70
N ARG A 220 37.58 7.66 17.93
CA ARG A 220 36.17 7.48 18.29
C ARG A 220 36.02 6.65 19.57
N GLN A 221 36.80 5.59 19.73
CA GLN A 221 36.81 4.80 20.96
C GLN A 221 37.31 5.64 22.15
N LYS A 222 38.43 6.36 22.00
CA LYS A 222 38.92 7.29 23.04
C LYS A 222 37.86 8.31 23.46
N LEU A 223 37.18 8.93 22.49
CA LEU A 223 36.10 9.89 22.75
C LEU A 223 34.89 9.22 23.41
N ARG A 224 34.45 8.04 22.95
CA ARG A 224 33.36 7.31 23.60
C ARG A 224 33.69 6.99 25.05
N ASP A 225 34.94 6.63 25.31
CA ASP A 225 35.44 6.38 26.66
C ASP A 225 35.49 7.66 27.49
N GLU A 226 35.85 8.82 26.93
CA GLU A 226 35.82 10.13 27.58
C GLU A 226 34.40 10.58 27.98
N VAL A 227 33.43 10.39 27.09
CA VAL A 227 32.05 10.85 27.30
C VAL A 227 31.17 9.76 27.93
N ALA A 228 31.73 8.58 28.24
CA ALA A 228 31.00 7.49 28.87
C ALA A 228 30.40 7.93 30.22
N PHE A 229 29.11 7.69 30.39
CA PHE A 229 28.42 7.94 31.65
C PHE A 229 28.63 6.75 32.58
N LEU A 230 29.24 7.01 33.73
CA LEU A 230 29.62 5.96 34.67
C LEU A 230 28.51 5.70 35.68
N VAL A 231 28.23 4.43 35.94
CA VAL A 231 27.32 3.97 36.99
C VAL A 231 28.16 3.21 38.00
N VAL A 232 28.45 3.87 39.13
CA VAL A 232 29.26 3.30 40.20
C VAL A 232 28.35 2.53 41.12
N ALA A 233 28.24 1.22 40.93
CA ALA A 233 27.35 0.36 41.71
C ALA A 233 28.13 -0.28 42.87
N THR A 234 27.78 0.11 44.11
CA THR A 234 28.38 -0.50 45.30
C THR A 234 27.76 -1.89 45.58
N PRO A 235 28.43 -2.75 46.35
CA PRO A 235 27.81 -3.98 46.85
C PRO A 235 26.48 -3.66 47.55
N VAL A 236 25.48 -4.50 47.32
CA VAL A 236 24.15 -4.34 47.91
C VAL A 236 24.20 -4.66 49.40
N GLU A 237 23.69 -3.77 50.24
CA GLU A 237 23.49 -4.05 51.66
C GLU A 237 22.26 -4.96 51.84
N ASP A 238 22.48 -6.26 52.11
CA ASP A 238 21.40 -7.21 52.37
C ASP A 238 20.97 -7.17 53.85
N ARG A 239 19.92 -6.38 54.16
CA ARG A 239 19.30 -6.34 55.49
C ARG A 239 18.18 -7.35 55.64
N ALA A 240 17.67 -7.89 54.53
CA ALA A 240 16.59 -8.86 54.49
C ALA A 240 17.06 -10.31 54.74
N GLY A 241 18.36 -10.59 54.59
CA GLY A 241 18.92 -11.94 54.68
C GLY A 241 18.51 -12.82 53.51
N ALA A 242 18.34 -12.23 52.31
CA ALA A 242 17.90 -12.89 51.08
C ALA A 242 18.98 -12.76 49.99
N PRO A 243 20.06 -13.58 50.06
CA PRO A 243 21.22 -13.44 49.18
C PRO A 243 20.90 -13.72 47.71
N ASP A 244 19.85 -14.51 47.45
CA ASP A 244 19.32 -14.80 46.11
C ASP A 244 18.76 -13.54 45.43
N VAL A 245 18.05 -12.69 46.17
CA VAL A 245 17.54 -11.41 45.67
C VAL A 245 18.66 -10.37 45.61
N ALA A 246 19.53 -10.31 46.62
CA ALA A 246 20.67 -9.39 46.66
C ALA A 246 21.65 -9.64 45.50
N GLN A 247 21.90 -10.91 45.13
CA GLN A 247 22.74 -11.26 43.98
C GLN A 247 22.13 -10.77 42.66
N ARG A 248 20.79 -10.75 42.54
CA ARG A 248 20.11 -10.20 41.36
C ARG A 248 20.30 -8.70 41.26
N LEU A 249 20.35 -7.98 42.38
CA LEU A 249 20.62 -6.54 42.46
C LEU A 249 22.09 -6.16 42.21
N ALA A 250 22.99 -7.12 41.99
CA ALA A 250 24.41 -6.86 41.82
C ALA A 250 24.75 -6.08 40.54
N ALA A 251 25.88 -5.36 40.58
CA ALA A 251 26.38 -4.53 39.48
C ALA A 251 26.45 -5.25 38.12
N GLY A 252 26.85 -6.53 38.11
CA GLY A 252 26.93 -7.32 36.88
C GLY A 252 25.58 -7.54 36.20
N ARG A 253 24.51 -7.72 36.98
CA ARG A 253 23.14 -7.88 36.45
C ARG A 253 22.61 -6.54 35.94
N LEU A 254 22.87 -5.45 36.67
CA LEU A 254 22.55 -4.09 36.21
C LEU A 254 23.24 -3.78 34.87
N ALA A 255 24.52 -4.13 34.73
CA ALA A 255 25.26 -3.95 33.48
C ALA A 255 24.65 -4.73 32.31
N ALA A 256 24.18 -5.96 32.55
CA ALA A 256 23.52 -6.78 31.53
C ALA A 256 22.14 -6.25 31.11
N MET A 257 21.46 -5.51 31.99
CA MET A 257 20.13 -4.91 31.71
C MET A 257 20.22 -3.56 31.00
N LEU A 258 21.39 -2.91 31.04
CA LEU A 258 21.62 -1.64 30.35
C LEU A 258 21.97 -1.87 28.86
N PRO A 259 21.55 -0.97 27.96
CA PRO A 259 21.84 -1.09 26.54
C PRO A 259 23.34 -0.96 26.24
N THR A 260 23.93 -1.99 25.64
CA THR A 260 25.37 -2.09 25.34
C THR A 260 25.87 -1.16 24.23
N HIS A 261 24.96 -0.64 23.40
CA HIS A 261 25.28 0.29 22.32
C HIS A 261 25.39 1.75 22.80
N LEU A 262 24.86 2.06 23.98
CA LEU A 262 25.01 3.38 24.59
C LEU A 262 26.36 3.45 25.33
N PRO A 263 26.99 4.64 25.41
CA PRO A 263 28.22 4.85 26.19
C PRO A 263 27.92 4.89 27.69
N LEU A 264 27.38 3.79 28.23
CA LEU A 264 27.07 3.56 29.63
C LEU A 264 27.99 2.46 30.15
N ARG A 265 28.69 2.72 31.27
CA ARG A 265 29.56 1.72 31.90
C ARG A 265 29.25 1.58 33.37
N VAL A 266 28.99 0.35 33.79
CA VAL A 266 28.86 0.02 35.22
C VAL A 266 30.25 -0.33 35.73
N VAL A 267 30.69 0.37 36.77
CA VAL A 267 31.99 0.18 37.42
C VAL A 267 31.78 0.06 38.93
N THR A 268 32.70 -0.56 39.66
CA THR A 268 32.64 -0.68 41.12
C THR A 268 33.34 0.50 41.82
N GLU A 269 34.30 1.13 41.15
CA GLU A 269 35.06 2.27 41.66
C GLU A 269 35.05 3.41 40.65
N ALA A 270 34.91 4.64 41.14
CA ALA A 270 34.81 5.83 40.31
C ALA A 270 36.21 6.38 39.98
N PRO A 271 36.63 6.47 38.71
CA PRO A 271 37.78 7.28 38.34
C PRO A 271 37.48 8.77 38.56
N GLU A 272 38.48 9.53 39.03
CA GLU A 272 38.33 10.96 39.35
C GLU A 272 37.91 11.79 38.13
N GLY A 273 37.03 12.78 38.35
CA GLY A 273 36.65 13.77 37.34
C GLY A 273 35.68 13.30 36.24
N ARG A 274 35.12 12.09 36.33
CA ARG A 274 34.12 11.57 35.38
C ARG A 274 32.69 11.87 35.81
N GLU A 275 31.82 12.06 34.81
CA GLU A 275 30.39 12.23 35.03
C GLU A 275 29.68 10.89 35.15
N GLY A 276 28.71 10.82 36.05
CA GLY A 276 28.02 9.58 36.34
C GLY A 276 27.22 9.64 37.63
N VAL A 277 26.72 8.48 38.03
CA VAL A 277 25.92 8.30 39.24
C VAL A 277 26.52 7.17 40.07
N LYS A 278 26.68 7.40 41.36
CA LYS A 278 26.92 6.37 42.36
C LYS A 278 25.57 5.83 42.86
N LEU A 279 25.40 4.52 42.76
CA LEU A 279 24.20 3.80 43.16
C LEU A 279 24.52 2.99 44.41
N ASP A 280 23.99 3.44 45.55
CA ASP A 280 23.98 2.68 46.80
C ASP A 280 22.62 1.96 46.90
N LEU A 281 22.63 0.64 47.07
CA LEU A 281 21.43 -0.19 47.19
C LEU A 281 21.38 -0.89 48.55
N SER A 282 20.22 -0.86 49.20
CA SER A 282 19.94 -1.69 50.37
C SER A 282 18.64 -2.47 50.18
N LEU A 283 18.71 -3.79 50.36
CA LEU A 283 17.55 -4.67 50.37
C LEU A 283 17.00 -4.70 51.79
N GLU A 284 15.86 -4.06 52.02
CA GLU A 284 15.31 -3.89 53.38
C GLU A 284 14.57 -5.14 53.83
N ARG A 285 13.65 -5.66 53.01
CA ARG A 285 12.76 -6.76 53.37
C ARG A 285 12.40 -7.60 52.14
N VAL A 286 12.24 -8.91 52.33
CA VAL A 286 11.65 -9.84 51.35
C VAL A 286 10.59 -10.66 52.08
N LEU A 287 9.32 -10.51 51.68
CA LEU A 287 8.18 -11.13 52.35
C LEU A 287 7.43 -12.05 51.37
N PRO A 288 7.53 -13.38 51.54
CA PRO A 288 6.64 -14.33 50.86
C PRO A 288 5.30 -14.40 51.61
N LEU A 289 4.21 -14.09 50.92
CA LEU A 289 2.84 -14.22 51.41
C LEU A 289 2.14 -15.36 50.64
N LYS A 290 1.71 -16.38 51.39
CA LYS A 290 0.85 -17.46 50.88
C LYS A 290 -0.57 -17.20 51.34
N ALA A 291 -1.48 -16.99 50.41
CA ALA A 291 -2.90 -16.88 50.68
C ALA A 291 -3.64 -18.05 50.01
N VAL A 292 -4.64 -18.57 50.70
CA VAL A 292 -5.56 -19.58 50.16
C VAL A 292 -6.96 -19.02 50.31
N GLU A 293 -7.66 -18.87 49.18
CA GLU A 293 -9.03 -18.38 49.13
C GLU A 293 -9.92 -19.53 48.63
N ASP A 294 -10.95 -19.86 49.40
CA ASP A 294 -11.94 -20.86 48.98
C ASP A 294 -12.96 -20.20 48.05
N SER A 295 -13.19 -20.80 46.89
CA SER A 295 -14.13 -20.36 45.86
C SER A 295 -14.99 -21.54 45.40
N GLN A 296 -16.12 -21.26 44.76
CA GLN A 296 -16.98 -22.30 44.19
C GLN A 296 -16.99 -22.20 42.67
N ARG A 297 -16.86 -23.36 42.01
CA ARG A 297 -17.04 -23.48 40.56
C ARG A 297 -18.12 -24.49 40.24
N SER A 298 -18.77 -24.29 39.09
CA SER A 298 -19.74 -25.25 38.56
C SER A 298 -19.15 -25.98 37.35
N HIS A 299 -19.38 -27.29 37.28
CA HIS A 299 -19.13 -28.10 36.10
C HIS A 299 -20.43 -28.73 35.62
N ARG A 300 -20.71 -28.55 34.33
CA ARG A 300 -21.91 -29.07 33.69
C ARG A 300 -21.64 -30.49 33.21
N TYR A 301 -22.27 -31.47 33.85
CA TYR A 301 -22.10 -32.88 33.51
C TYR A 301 -23.38 -33.46 32.91
N LEU A 302 -23.24 -34.57 32.18
CA LEU A 302 -24.35 -35.31 31.58
C LEU A 302 -25.08 -36.08 32.69
N ALA A 303 -26.21 -35.57 33.15
CA ALA A 303 -27.02 -36.19 34.20
C ALA A 303 -27.89 -37.34 33.67
N GLY A 304 -28.18 -37.34 32.37
CA GLY A 304 -28.95 -38.38 31.71
C GLY A 304 -29.41 -37.92 30.32
N LYS A 305 -30.41 -38.60 29.78
CA LYS A 305 -31.11 -38.16 28.56
C LYS A 305 -32.56 -37.89 28.90
N THR A 306 -33.11 -36.79 28.41
CA THR A 306 -34.53 -36.47 28.51
C THR A 306 -35.17 -36.55 27.14
N SER A 307 -36.34 -37.16 27.05
CA SER A 307 -37.14 -37.16 25.82
C SER A 307 -37.83 -35.82 25.65
N VAL A 308 -37.35 -35.01 24.71
CA VAL A 308 -37.91 -33.69 24.37
C VAL A 308 -38.70 -33.82 23.06
N PRO A 309 -39.82 -33.09 22.86
CA PRO A 309 -40.55 -33.10 21.59
C PRO A 309 -39.64 -32.77 20.41
N ASN A 310 -39.72 -33.56 19.34
CA ASN A 310 -38.87 -33.40 18.17
C ASN A 310 -39.23 -32.10 17.40
N PRO A 311 -38.36 -31.06 17.39
CA PRO A 311 -38.69 -29.80 16.71
C PRO A 311 -38.81 -29.98 15.20
N ARG A 312 -38.12 -30.97 14.62
CA ARG A 312 -38.21 -31.26 13.18
C ARG A 312 -39.59 -31.79 12.80
N ARG A 313 -40.19 -32.63 13.66
CA ARG A 313 -41.54 -33.15 13.46
C ARG A 313 -42.58 -32.02 13.48
N ALA A 314 -42.49 -31.09 14.42
CA ALA A 314 -43.38 -29.91 14.44
C ALA A 314 -43.27 -29.08 13.14
N GLY A 315 -42.06 -28.98 12.57
CA GLY A 315 -41.83 -28.36 11.26
C GLY A 315 -42.47 -29.13 10.09
N PHE A 316 -42.64 -30.45 10.19
CA PHE A 316 -43.32 -31.25 9.17
C PHE A 316 -44.84 -31.24 9.35
N GLU A 317 -45.33 -31.26 10.58
CA GLU A 317 -46.77 -31.13 10.90
C GLU A 317 -47.32 -29.80 10.39
N THR A 318 -46.57 -28.70 10.53
CA THR A 318 -46.96 -27.40 9.99
C THR A 318 -46.99 -27.38 8.46
N LYS A 319 -46.01 -28.00 7.78
CA LYS A 319 -45.99 -28.14 6.31
C LYS A 319 -47.12 -29.01 5.78
N LEU A 320 -47.42 -30.11 6.48
CA LEU A 320 -48.56 -30.96 6.16
C LEU A 320 -49.86 -30.17 6.25
N LEU A 321 -50.07 -29.44 7.34
CA LEU A 321 -51.28 -28.64 7.54
C LEU A 321 -51.41 -27.53 6.48
N GLN A 322 -50.31 -26.93 6.03
CA GLN A 322 -50.31 -25.99 4.91
C GLN A 322 -50.69 -26.68 3.59
N ALA A 323 -50.11 -27.85 3.29
CA ALA A 323 -50.41 -28.61 2.08
C ALA A 323 -51.87 -29.11 2.05
N GLU A 324 -52.45 -29.45 3.20
CA GLU A 324 -53.86 -29.83 3.30
C GLU A 324 -54.78 -28.63 3.01
N ARG A 325 -54.45 -27.43 3.50
CA ARG A 325 -55.19 -26.20 3.18
C ARG A 325 -55.11 -25.85 1.69
N THR A 326 -53.92 -25.97 1.08
CA THR A 326 -53.77 -25.72 -0.36
C THR A 326 -54.53 -26.75 -1.19
N GLN A 327 -54.55 -28.02 -0.76
CA GLN A 327 -55.38 -29.06 -1.39
C GLN A 327 -56.86 -28.70 -1.38
N GLU A 328 -57.41 -28.25 -0.24
CA GLU A 328 -58.80 -27.82 -0.17
C GLU A 328 -59.12 -26.67 -1.13
N GLU A 329 -58.22 -25.69 -1.27
CA GLU A 329 -58.39 -24.60 -2.23
C GLU A 329 -58.33 -25.06 -3.68
N VAL A 330 -57.42 -25.98 -4.00
CA VAL A 330 -57.28 -26.55 -5.36
C VAL A 330 -58.51 -27.38 -5.72
N ASP A 331 -59.01 -28.22 -4.81
CA ASP A 331 -60.23 -29.01 -5.02
C ASP A 331 -61.46 -28.10 -5.24
N ARG A 332 -61.55 -26.96 -4.53
CA ARG A 332 -62.61 -25.97 -4.78
C ARG A 332 -62.51 -25.37 -6.20
N LYS A 333 -61.31 -25.04 -6.66
CA LYS A 333 -61.08 -24.49 -8.01
C LYS A 333 -61.38 -25.53 -9.09
N GLN A 334 -60.98 -26.78 -8.89
CA GLN A 334 -61.34 -27.90 -9.76
C GLN A 334 -62.86 -28.07 -9.87
N ALA A 335 -63.57 -28.06 -8.73
CA ALA A 335 -65.03 -28.15 -8.71
C ALA A 335 -65.71 -26.95 -9.38
N GLN A 336 -65.12 -25.75 -9.32
CA GLN A 336 -65.61 -24.58 -10.07
C GLN A 336 -65.39 -24.74 -11.58
N ALA A 337 -64.18 -25.11 -12.01
CA ALA A 337 -63.86 -25.34 -13.43
C ALA A 337 -64.76 -26.42 -14.04
N MET A 338 -65.01 -27.51 -13.30
CA MET A 338 -65.89 -28.59 -13.75
C MET A 338 -67.33 -28.10 -13.95
N ARG A 339 -67.85 -27.30 -13.02
CA ARG A 339 -69.20 -26.71 -13.14
C ARG A 339 -69.32 -25.79 -14.35
N GLU A 340 -68.33 -24.93 -14.59
CA GLU A 340 -68.33 -24.03 -15.73
C GLU A 340 -68.24 -24.77 -17.07
N TYR A 341 -67.38 -25.80 -17.15
CA TYR A 341 -67.26 -26.65 -18.33
C TYR A 341 -68.60 -27.33 -18.64
N LEU A 342 -69.21 -27.99 -17.66
CA LEU A 342 -70.51 -28.66 -17.83
C LEU A 342 -71.60 -27.67 -18.25
N ARG A 343 -71.62 -26.46 -17.69
CA ARG A 343 -72.58 -25.41 -18.09
C ARG A 343 -72.43 -25.05 -19.56
N LEU A 344 -71.22 -24.71 -20.02
CA LEU A 344 -70.99 -24.36 -21.42
C LEU A 344 -71.21 -25.55 -22.36
N GLN A 345 -70.93 -26.77 -21.92
CA GLN A 345 -71.21 -27.97 -22.71
C GLN A 345 -72.72 -28.17 -22.93
N THR A 346 -73.54 -27.90 -21.91
CA THR A 346 -75.01 -27.90 -22.08
C THR A 346 -75.49 -26.79 -23.01
N GLU A 347 -74.96 -25.57 -22.89
CA GLU A 347 -75.26 -24.45 -23.80
C GLU A 347 -74.86 -24.79 -25.24
N LEU A 348 -73.72 -25.46 -25.44
CA LEU A 348 -73.23 -25.88 -26.74
C LEU A 348 -74.15 -26.92 -27.38
N ASN A 349 -74.62 -27.90 -26.61
CA ASN A 349 -75.57 -28.89 -27.12
C ASN A 349 -76.90 -28.25 -27.52
N LEU A 350 -77.38 -27.26 -26.76
CA LEU A 350 -78.58 -26.49 -27.12
C LEU A 350 -78.38 -25.67 -28.39
N LEU A 351 -77.24 -24.99 -28.54
CA LEU A 351 -76.93 -24.22 -29.76
C LEU A 351 -76.72 -25.11 -30.99
N ARG A 352 -76.09 -26.29 -30.84
CA ARG A 352 -75.98 -27.28 -31.93
C ARG A 352 -77.35 -27.68 -32.44
N ALA A 353 -78.25 -28.08 -31.55
CA ALA A 353 -79.63 -28.41 -31.91
C ALA A 353 -80.41 -27.22 -32.49
N GLY A 354 -80.07 -25.98 -32.10
CA GLY A 354 -80.58 -24.76 -32.73
C GLY A 354 -80.12 -24.62 -34.18
N THR A 355 -78.81 -24.66 -34.41
CA THR A 355 -78.20 -24.54 -35.74
C THR A 355 -78.65 -25.63 -36.71
N GLU A 356 -78.81 -26.87 -36.24
CA GLU A 356 -79.31 -27.97 -37.06
C GLU A 356 -80.75 -27.71 -37.51
N ARG A 357 -81.61 -27.24 -36.60
CA ARG A 357 -82.98 -26.83 -36.95
C ARG A 357 -83.00 -25.65 -37.92
N CYS A 358 -82.09 -24.69 -37.78
CA CYS A 358 -81.98 -23.58 -38.73
C CYS A 358 -81.55 -24.07 -40.13
N ARG A 359 -80.51 -24.91 -40.22
CA ARG A 359 -80.07 -25.53 -41.48
C ARG A 359 -81.17 -26.37 -42.12
N GLU A 360 -81.95 -27.09 -41.32
CA GLU A 360 -83.10 -27.83 -41.83
C GLU A 360 -84.17 -26.89 -42.41
N ARG A 361 -84.43 -25.72 -41.80
CA ARG A 361 -85.32 -24.70 -42.36
C ARG A 361 -84.78 -24.15 -43.68
N GLU A 362 -83.52 -23.73 -43.74
CA GLU A 362 -82.90 -23.27 -45.00
C GLU A 362 -82.96 -24.31 -46.11
N ARG A 363 -82.69 -25.59 -45.77
CA ARG A 363 -82.82 -26.69 -46.73
C ARG A 363 -84.24 -26.86 -47.21
N ARG A 364 -85.24 -26.78 -46.32
CA ARG A 364 -86.67 -26.88 -46.70
C ARG A 364 -87.08 -25.71 -47.59
N GLU A 365 -86.78 -24.48 -47.20
CA GLU A 365 -87.08 -23.27 -47.97
C GLU A 365 -86.39 -23.27 -49.34
N CYS A 366 -85.13 -23.72 -49.41
CA CYS A 366 -84.43 -23.85 -50.69
C CYS A 366 -85.03 -24.97 -51.56
N LEU A 367 -85.38 -26.12 -50.99
CA LEU A 367 -86.05 -27.19 -51.73
C LEU A 367 -87.43 -26.77 -52.24
N GLU A 368 -88.19 -26.01 -51.45
CA GLU A 368 -89.46 -25.41 -51.86
C GLU A 368 -89.24 -24.41 -53.01
N ALA A 369 -88.28 -23.49 -52.90
CA ALA A 369 -87.95 -22.55 -53.98
C ALA A 369 -87.48 -23.26 -55.27
N LEU A 370 -86.72 -24.36 -55.16
CA LEU A 370 -86.31 -25.17 -56.31
C LEU A 370 -87.49 -25.92 -56.94
N LYS A 371 -88.44 -26.42 -56.13
CA LYS A 371 -89.68 -27.04 -56.63
C LYS A 371 -90.54 -26.02 -57.37
N GLU A 372 -90.76 -24.84 -56.79
CA GLU A 372 -91.47 -23.73 -57.44
C GLU A 372 -90.81 -23.36 -58.77
N CYS A 373 -89.48 -23.21 -58.80
CA CYS A 373 -88.73 -22.96 -60.03
C CYS A 373 -88.83 -24.11 -61.04
N GLY A 374 -88.84 -25.36 -60.58
CA GLY A 374 -88.97 -26.55 -61.43
C GLY A 374 -90.37 -26.69 -62.03
N GLU A 375 -91.41 -26.35 -61.27
CA GLU A 375 -92.80 -26.30 -61.75
C GLU A 375 -92.99 -25.15 -62.74
N ALA A 376 -92.49 -23.95 -62.42
CA ALA A 376 -92.51 -22.82 -63.34
C ALA A 376 -91.73 -23.09 -64.65
N ALA A 377 -90.61 -23.84 -64.58
CA ALA A 377 -89.85 -24.25 -65.75
C ALA A 377 -90.59 -25.33 -66.59
N ARG A 378 -91.49 -26.13 -65.99
CA ARG A 378 -92.34 -27.09 -66.73
C ARG A 378 -93.50 -26.40 -67.44
N GLU A 379 -94.01 -25.30 -66.91
CA GLU A 379 -95.08 -24.51 -67.53
C GLU A 379 -94.57 -23.59 -68.65
N ALA A 380 -93.25 -23.41 -68.80
CA ALA A 380 -92.66 -22.61 -69.86
C ALA A 380 -92.75 -23.31 -71.23
N GLU A 381 -93.48 -22.71 -72.17
CA GLU A 381 -93.75 -23.24 -73.54
C GLU A 381 -92.51 -23.36 -74.46
N LYS A 382 -91.33 -22.87 -74.03
CA LYS A 382 -90.11 -22.97 -74.83
C LYS A 382 -88.94 -23.52 -73.99
N PRO A 383 -88.24 -24.56 -74.49
CA PRO A 383 -87.08 -25.12 -73.82
C PRO A 383 -85.94 -24.08 -73.78
N GLY A 384 -85.47 -23.76 -72.57
CA GLY A 384 -84.29 -22.92 -72.35
C GLY A 384 -84.52 -21.50 -71.84
N THR A 385 -85.78 -21.06 -71.64
CA THR A 385 -86.07 -19.78 -70.96
C THR A 385 -86.59 -20.03 -69.55
N LEU A 386 -85.78 -19.71 -68.53
CA LEU A 386 -86.25 -19.64 -67.14
C LEU A 386 -87.14 -18.39 -66.97
N PRO A 387 -88.38 -18.53 -66.50
CA PRO A 387 -89.26 -17.38 -66.24
C PRO A 387 -88.68 -16.52 -65.12
N GLY A 388 -88.77 -15.19 -65.26
CA GLY A 388 -88.19 -14.20 -64.33
C GLY A 388 -88.75 -14.23 -62.90
N GLU A 389 -89.75 -15.07 -62.64
CA GLU A 389 -90.29 -15.32 -61.29
C GLU A 389 -89.46 -16.35 -60.51
N CYS A 390 -88.59 -17.11 -61.18
CA CYS A 390 -87.65 -18.00 -60.50
C CYS A 390 -86.49 -17.19 -59.91
N SER A 391 -86.48 -17.02 -58.59
CA SER A 391 -85.40 -16.36 -57.85
C SER A 391 -84.54 -17.40 -57.11
N PRO A 392 -83.48 -17.95 -57.75
CA PRO A 392 -82.54 -18.86 -57.08
C PRO A 392 -81.77 -18.20 -55.92
N ALA A 393 -81.86 -16.86 -55.80
CA ALA A 393 -81.31 -16.10 -54.69
C ALA A 393 -81.90 -16.50 -53.32
N ARG A 394 -83.09 -17.11 -53.25
CA ARG A 394 -83.66 -17.61 -51.98
C ARG A 394 -82.82 -18.74 -51.38
N CYS A 395 -82.27 -19.63 -52.21
CA CYS A 395 -81.34 -20.67 -51.79
C CYS A 395 -79.96 -20.14 -51.36
N ALA A 396 -79.61 -18.93 -51.77
CA ALA A 396 -78.36 -18.26 -51.39
C ALA A 396 -78.51 -17.39 -50.13
N SER A 397 -79.68 -17.42 -49.47
CA SER A 397 -79.89 -16.65 -48.26
C SER A 397 -79.09 -17.26 -47.10
N SER A 398 -78.12 -16.51 -46.58
CA SER A 398 -77.29 -16.91 -45.44
C SER A 398 -78.00 -16.61 -44.11
N SER A 399 -79.23 -17.10 -43.95
CA SER A 399 -80.08 -16.78 -42.81
C SER A 399 -79.55 -17.37 -41.49
N CYS A 400 -78.89 -18.53 -41.55
CA CYS A 400 -78.33 -19.26 -40.42
C CYS A 400 -76.86 -18.93 -40.12
N ALA A 401 -76.21 -18.07 -40.91
CA ALA A 401 -74.80 -17.71 -40.72
C ALA A 401 -74.50 -17.15 -39.33
N LYS A 402 -75.45 -16.43 -38.71
CA LYS A 402 -75.30 -15.91 -37.34
C LYS A 402 -75.29 -17.02 -36.28
N GLU A 403 -76.15 -18.03 -36.43
CA GLU A 403 -76.19 -19.16 -35.50
C GLU A 403 -74.94 -20.05 -35.65
N GLU A 404 -74.42 -20.22 -36.87
CA GLU A 404 -73.17 -20.94 -37.12
C GLU A 404 -71.95 -20.23 -36.53
N GLN A 405 -71.89 -18.90 -36.64
CA GLN A 405 -70.85 -18.11 -35.99
C GLN A 405 -70.94 -18.21 -34.46
N ALA A 406 -72.15 -18.13 -33.89
CA ALA A 406 -72.37 -18.30 -32.45
C ALA A 406 -71.96 -19.70 -31.97
N LEU A 407 -72.26 -20.74 -32.76
CA LEU A 407 -71.84 -22.12 -32.48
C LEU A 407 -70.31 -22.25 -32.50
N ALA A 408 -69.64 -21.71 -33.52
CA ALA A 408 -68.18 -21.76 -33.62
C ALA A 408 -67.49 -21.06 -32.43
N LEU A 409 -68.01 -19.89 -32.03
CA LEU A 409 -67.51 -19.16 -30.85
C LEU A 409 -67.72 -19.96 -29.55
N LEU A 410 -68.90 -20.56 -29.37
CA LEU A 410 -69.16 -21.35 -28.17
C LEU A 410 -68.36 -22.67 -28.14
N MET A 411 -68.13 -23.30 -29.29
CA MET A 411 -67.24 -24.47 -29.40
C MET A 411 -65.81 -24.12 -28.98
N ALA A 412 -65.31 -22.96 -29.40
CA ALA A 412 -64.00 -22.47 -28.97
C ALA A 412 -63.96 -22.19 -27.46
N ALA A 413 -65.03 -21.60 -26.90
CA ALA A 413 -65.15 -21.33 -25.46
C ALA A 413 -65.20 -22.62 -24.63
N VAL A 414 -65.93 -23.65 -25.07
CA VAL A 414 -65.97 -24.97 -24.41
C VAL A 414 -64.59 -25.61 -24.43
N LYS A 415 -63.90 -25.61 -25.57
CA LYS A 415 -62.54 -26.17 -25.69
C LYS A 415 -61.54 -25.46 -24.76
N LEU A 416 -61.67 -24.15 -24.60
CA LEU A 416 -60.84 -23.39 -23.65
C LEU A 416 -61.14 -23.79 -22.20
N LYS A 417 -62.41 -24.00 -21.85
CA LYS A 417 -62.79 -24.45 -20.50
C LYS A 417 -62.42 -25.90 -20.23
N GLU A 418 -62.43 -26.76 -21.25
CA GLU A 418 -61.91 -28.14 -21.18
C GLU A 418 -60.44 -28.14 -20.77
N GLY A 419 -59.59 -27.36 -21.45
CA GLY A 419 -58.19 -27.22 -21.06
C GLY A 419 -58.00 -26.62 -19.66
N SER A 420 -58.90 -25.73 -19.23
CA SER A 420 -58.87 -25.21 -17.85
C SER A 420 -59.25 -26.26 -16.80
N LEU A 421 -60.15 -27.19 -17.16
CA LEU A 421 -60.55 -28.30 -16.30
C LEU A 421 -59.43 -29.33 -16.20
N GLU A 422 -58.84 -29.75 -17.32
CA GLU A 422 -57.68 -30.66 -17.34
C GLU A 422 -56.53 -30.11 -16.49
N ALA A 423 -56.17 -28.84 -16.66
CA ALA A 423 -55.15 -28.19 -15.84
C ALA A 423 -55.52 -28.11 -14.35
N ALA A 424 -56.81 -28.05 -14.00
CA ALA A 424 -57.27 -28.07 -12.62
C ALA A 424 -57.26 -29.48 -12.02
N LEU A 425 -57.57 -30.51 -12.82
CA LEU A 425 -57.45 -31.93 -12.43
C LEU A 425 -56.00 -32.30 -12.13
N GLU A 426 -55.07 -31.98 -13.04
CA GLU A 426 -53.63 -32.23 -12.84
C GLU A 426 -53.09 -31.51 -11.60
N LYS A 427 -53.53 -30.27 -11.36
CA LYS A 427 -53.17 -29.52 -10.14
C LYS A 427 -53.69 -30.18 -8.86
N SER A 428 -54.91 -30.73 -8.87
CA SER A 428 -55.43 -31.46 -7.71
C SER A 428 -54.65 -32.75 -7.47
N GLU A 429 -54.36 -33.52 -8.51
CA GLU A 429 -53.61 -34.77 -8.38
C GLU A 429 -52.18 -34.55 -7.85
N THR A 430 -51.48 -33.55 -8.40
CA THR A 430 -50.14 -33.19 -7.94
C THR A 430 -50.14 -32.73 -6.47
N GLN A 431 -51.14 -31.94 -6.07
CA GLN A 431 -51.29 -31.50 -4.69
C GLN A 431 -51.64 -32.65 -3.74
N ARG A 432 -52.44 -33.64 -4.17
CA ARG A 432 -52.71 -34.87 -3.38
C ARG A 432 -51.45 -35.68 -3.12
N ILE A 433 -50.60 -35.82 -4.14
CA ILE A 433 -49.30 -36.49 -4.00
C ILE A 433 -48.42 -35.74 -3.01
N GLU A 434 -48.44 -34.40 -3.02
CA GLU A 434 -47.67 -33.58 -2.09
C GLU A 434 -48.16 -33.74 -0.64
N VAL A 435 -49.48 -33.71 -0.40
CA VAL A 435 -50.06 -34.00 0.92
C VAL A 435 -49.65 -35.39 1.41
N GLN A 436 -49.72 -36.41 0.54
CA GLN A 436 -49.31 -37.77 0.92
C GLN A 436 -47.82 -37.85 1.29
N ARG A 437 -46.94 -37.21 0.54
CA ARG A 437 -45.50 -37.11 0.88
C ARG A 437 -45.29 -36.41 2.23
N HIS A 438 -46.03 -35.34 2.51
CA HIS A 438 -45.94 -34.65 3.79
C HIS A 438 -46.49 -35.48 4.96
N ARG A 439 -47.53 -36.28 4.74
CA ARG A 439 -48.01 -37.26 5.73
C ARG A 439 -46.95 -38.31 6.02
N ASP A 440 -46.40 -38.94 4.98
CA ASP A 440 -45.39 -39.99 5.13
C ASP A 440 -44.12 -39.48 5.85
N THR A 441 -43.67 -38.27 5.52
CA THR A 441 -42.52 -37.66 6.19
C THR A 441 -42.80 -37.35 7.65
N THR A 442 -44.00 -36.86 7.98
CA THR A 442 -44.42 -36.62 9.38
C THR A 442 -44.51 -37.92 10.18
N PHE A 443 -45.02 -39.01 9.58
CA PHE A 443 -45.13 -40.32 10.23
C PHE A 443 -43.78 -41.00 10.48
N ARG A 444 -42.79 -40.79 9.60
CA ARG A 444 -41.45 -41.36 9.75
C ARG A 444 -40.65 -40.73 10.88
N GLU A 445 -40.95 -39.49 11.23
CA GLU A 445 -40.21 -38.75 12.27
C GLU A 445 -40.76 -39.09 13.68
N PRO A 446 -39.88 -39.51 14.61
CA PRO A 446 -40.30 -39.85 15.97
C PRO A 446 -40.86 -38.63 16.70
N VAL A 447 -41.83 -38.86 17.60
CA VAL A 447 -42.52 -37.82 18.37
C VAL A 447 -41.55 -37.06 19.28
N THR A 448 -40.60 -37.79 19.87
CA THR A 448 -39.59 -37.25 20.79
C THR A 448 -38.19 -37.64 20.33
N VAL A 449 -37.21 -36.79 20.62
CA VAL A 449 -35.78 -37.09 20.49
C VAL A 449 -35.17 -37.10 21.88
N GLU A 450 -34.23 -38.02 22.12
CA GLU A 450 -33.44 -38.01 23.34
C GLU A 450 -32.40 -36.90 23.25
N GLU A 451 -32.57 -35.86 24.07
CA GLU A 451 -31.56 -34.83 24.23
C GLU A 451 -30.77 -35.07 25.52
N PRO A 452 -29.44 -34.83 25.52
CA PRO A 452 -28.64 -34.92 26.72
C PRO A 452 -29.13 -33.89 27.75
N MET A 453 -29.56 -34.38 28.92
CA MET A 453 -29.89 -33.54 30.06
C MET A 453 -28.62 -33.30 30.85
N TYR A 454 -28.26 -32.03 30.93
CA TYR A 454 -27.11 -31.60 31.70
C TYR A 454 -27.56 -30.97 33.01
N SER A 455 -26.84 -31.23 34.10
CA SER A 455 -27.02 -30.53 35.37
C SER A 455 -25.69 -29.97 35.84
N ASP A 456 -25.76 -28.89 36.63
CA ASP A 456 -24.57 -28.23 37.15
C ASP A 456 -24.21 -28.83 38.50
N PHE A 457 -22.99 -29.37 38.60
CA PHE A 457 -22.39 -29.78 39.86
C PHE A 457 -21.51 -28.65 40.37
N VAL A 458 -21.82 -28.13 41.56
CA VAL A 458 -21.02 -27.11 42.24
C VAL A 458 -20.02 -27.81 43.14
N TYR A 459 -18.75 -27.45 43.03
CA TYR A 459 -17.67 -27.98 43.85
C TYR A 459 -16.76 -26.85 44.35
N ASP A 460 -16.13 -27.10 45.49
CA ASP A 460 -15.20 -26.16 46.12
C ASP A 460 -13.83 -26.24 45.42
N VAL A 461 -13.25 -25.08 45.16
CA VAL A 461 -11.94 -24.87 44.56
C VAL A 461 -11.13 -24.00 45.48
N GLN A 462 -9.88 -24.39 45.73
CA GLN A 462 -8.95 -23.59 46.51
C GLN A 462 -8.07 -22.80 45.56
N LEU A 463 -8.14 -21.47 45.63
CA LEU A 463 -7.23 -20.59 44.90
C LEU A 463 -6.01 -20.34 45.78
N HIS A 464 -4.87 -20.88 45.39
CA HIS A 464 -3.61 -20.66 46.06
C HIS A 464 -2.88 -19.50 45.39
N ARG A 465 -2.58 -18.47 46.17
CA ARG A 465 -1.81 -17.29 45.74
C ARG A 465 -0.50 -17.24 46.51
N LEU A 466 0.61 -17.23 45.78
CA LEU A 466 1.93 -16.98 46.33
C LEU A 466 2.43 -15.62 45.80
N THR A 467 2.53 -14.64 46.70
CA THR A 467 3.05 -13.31 46.39
C THR A 467 4.38 -13.12 47.10
N VAL A 468 5.42 -12.74 46.38
CA VAL A 468 6.68 -12.32 46.99
C VAL A 468 6.82 -10.82 46.80
N THR A 469 7.02 -10.10 47.90
CA THR A 469 7.32 -8.66 47.87
C THR A 469 8.74 -8.41 48.34
N ALA A 470 9.50 -7.58 47.63
CA ALA A 470 10.81 -7.10 48.06
C ALA A 470 10.83 -5.57 48.13
N SER A 471 11.24 -5.05 49.28
CA SER A 471 11.43 -3.61 49.51
C SER A 471 12.89 -3.28 49.26
N VAL A 472 13.16 -2.49 48.22
CA VAL A 472 14.51 -2.08 47.82
C VAL A 472 14.63 -0.58 47.96
N THR A 473 15.64 -0.13 48.70
CA THR A 473 16.00 1.28 48.81
C THR A 473 17.21 1.58 47.95
N ALA A 474 17.07 2.59 47.10
CA ALA A 474 18.12 3.06 46.22
C ALA A 474 18.47 4.52 46.50
N VAL A 475 19.77 4.81 46.57
CA VAL A 475 20.33 6.16 46.65
C VAL A 475 21.22 6.39 45.44
N MET A 476 20.79 7.27 44.53
CA MET A 476 21.53 7.64 43.33
C MET A 476 22.20 9.00 43.50
N ARG A 477 23.50 9.05 43.79
CA ARG A 477 24.26 10.31 43.96
C ARG A 477 24.98 10.68 42.67
N ASP A 478 24.89 11.93 42.22
CA ASP A 478 25.72 12.40 41.09
C ASP A 478 27.19 12.41 41.52
N LEU A 479 28.12 11.88 40.71
CA LEU A 479 29.55 11.79 41.10
C LEU A 479 30.21 13.16 41.30
N LEU A 480 29.80 14.17 40.54
CA LEU A 480 30.38 15.51 40.58
C LEU A 480 29.68 16.46 41.56
N LYS A 481 28.49 16.10 42.06
CA LYS A 481 27.73 16.97 42.99
C LYS A 481 27.76 16.37 44.38
N SER A 482 28.10 17.19 45.36
CA SER A 482 28.10 16.80 46.79
C SER A 482 26.70 16.63 47.38
N GLN A 483 25.63 16.93 46.63
CA GLN A 483 24.26 16.82 47.12
C GLN A 483 23.84 15.35 47.20
N VAL A 484 23.49 14.90 48.40
CA VAL A 484 22.91 13.57 48.62
C VAL A 484 21.40 13.68 48.42
N PRO A 485 20.83 13.07 47.36
CA PRO A 485 19.38 13.02 47.19
C PRO A 485 18.75 12.11 48.23
N ALA A 486 17.47 12.33 48.50
CA ALA A 486 16.71 11.51 49.44
C ALA A 486 16.68 10.04 48.99
N PRO A 487 16.80 9.07 49.92
CA PRO A 487 16.66 7.66 49.60
C PRO A 487 15.27 7.38 49.04
N HIS A 488 15.21 6.51 48.05
CA HIS A 488 13.96 6.12 47.43
C HIS A 488 13.72 4.64 47.66
N THR A 489 12.67 4.31 48.41
CA THR A 489 12.27 2.93 48.71
C THR A 489 11.05 2.57 47.89
N ASP A 490 11.14 1.46 47.16
CA ASP A 490 10.04 0.90 46.39
C ASP A 490 9.80 -0.56 46.77
N ASP A 491 8.51 -0.94 46.73
CA ASP A 491 8.07 -2.31 46.94
C ASP A 491 7.80 -2.99 45.60
N PHE A 492 8.55 -4.03 45.30
CA PHE A 492 8.40 -4.84 44.10
C PHE A 492 7.70 -6.14 44.42
N SER A 493 6.52 -6.35 43.84
CA SER A 493 5.75 -7.59 44.01
C SER A 493 5.67 -8.42 42.73
N VAL A 494 5.78 -9.75 42.89
CA VAL A 494 5.44 -10.74 41.87
C VAL A 494 4.50 -11.75 42.50
N MET A 495 3.48 -12.13 41.75
CA MET A 495 2.40 -13.00 42.21
C MET A 495 2.21 -14.15 41.24
N HIS A 496 2.05 -15.35 41.78
CA HIS A 496 1.66 -16.52 41.03
C HIS A 496 0.42 -17.13 41.68
N GLU A 497 -0.57 -17.44 40.85
CA GLU A 497 -1.86 -17.99 41.26
C GLU A 497 -2.05 -19.34 40.58
N ASP A 498 -2.51 -20.30 41.36
CA ASP A 498 -2.90 -21.61 40.88
C ASP A 498 -4.15 -22.09 41.62
N MET A 499 -4.94 -22.92 40.96
CA MET A 499 -6.21 -23.41 41.50
C MET A 499 -6.13 -24.91 41.71
N THR A 500 -6.74 -25.38 42.79
CA THR A 500 -6.86 -26.82 43.02
C THR A 500 -8.26 -27.25 43.36
N HIS A 501 -8.58 -28.47 42.93
CA HIS A 501 -9.80 -29.14 43.31
C HIS A 501 -9.60 -30.63 43.40
N LYS A 502 -10.42 -31.26 44.24
CA LYS A 502 -10.51 -32.71 44.32
C LYS A 502 -11.09 -33.26 43.00
N GLY A 503 -10.68 -34.48 42.66
CA GLY A 503 -11.30 -35.21 41.56
C GLY A 503 -12.68 -35.69 41.95
N TYR A 504 -13.65 -35.50 41.08
CA TYR A 504 -15.00 -36.02 41.19
C TYR A 504 -15.33 -36.89 39.95
N ASP A 505 -14.84 -38.13 39.98
CA ASP A 505 -14.96 -39.09 38.86
C ASP A 505 -16.39 -39.27 38.35
N ARG A 506 -17.37 -39.25 39.27
CA ARG A 506 -18.81 -39.38 38.95
C ARG A 506 -19.33 -38.26 38.06
N TYR A 507 -18.71 -37.07 38.12
CA TYR A 507 -19.12 -35.89 37.37
C TYR A 507 -18.11 -35.53 36.28
N GLY A 508 -17.12 -36.40 36.01
CA GLY A 508 -16.09 -36.18 34.99
C GLY A 508 -15.07 -35.08 35.32
N VAL A 509 -15.02 -34.61 36.57
CA VAL A 509 -14.05 -33.59 37.02
C VAL A 509 -12.79 -34.33 37.49
N LEU A 510 -11.69 -34.19 36.76
CA LEU A 510 -10.40 -34.78 37.16
C LEU A 510 -9.83 -34.05 38.38
N ALA A 511 -8.94 -34.68 39.15
CA ALA A 511 -8.24 -33.97 40.23
C ALA A 511 -7.21 -33.02 39.63
N ASP A 512 -7.14 -31.78 40.14
CA ASP A 512 -6.12 -30.81 39.76
C ASP A 512 -5.24 -30.49 40.99
N PRO A 513 -4.05 -31.10 41.10
CA PRO A 513 -3.15 -30.89 42.23
C PRO A 513 -2.43 -29.54 42.15
N VAL A 514 -2.02 -28.98 43.30
CA VAL A 514 -1.35 -27.67 43.36
C VAL A 514 -0.03 -27.73 42.60
N GLN A 515 0.11 -26.89 41.58
CA GLN A 515 1.34 -26.65 40.81
C GLN A 515 1.82 -25.20 41.01
N LEU A 516 1.97 -24.79 42.27
CA LEU A 516 2.59 -23.50 42.57
C LEU A 516 4.08 -23.52 42.23
N ARG A 517 4.53 -22.46 41.57
CA ARG A 517 5.96 -22.18 41.39
C ARG A 517 6.69 -22.08 42.73
N ASN A 518 7.98 -22.44 42.70
CA ASN A 518 8.83 -22.37 43.87
C ASN A 518 9.03 -20.91 44.32
N GLU A 519 9.04 -20.69 45.63
CA GLU A 519 9.28 -19.37 46.24
C GLU A 519 10.61 -18.77 45.78
N LEU A 520 11.64 -19.59 45.61
CA LEU A 520 12.96 -19.15 45.10
C LEU A 520 12.88 -18.57 43.68
N GLU A 521 12.03 -19.11 42.82
CA GLU A 521 11.86 -18.57 41.47
C GLU A 521 11.20 -17.20 41.50
N LEU A 522 10.18 -17.03 42.34
CA LEU A 522 9.49 -15.74 42.49
C LEU A 522 10.41 -14.70 43.12
N ARG A 523 11.26 -15.07 44.08
CA ARG A 523 12.30 -14.18 44.62
C ARG A 523 13.27 -13.70 43.55
N VAL A 524 13.71 -14.59 42.67
CA VAL A 524 14.56 -14.23 41.51
C VAL A 524 13.84 -13.25 40.59
N GLU A 525 12.57 -13.49 40.27
CA GLU A 525 11.77 -12.60 39.41
C GLU A 525 11.53 -11.24 40.03
N VAL A 526 11.27 -11.17 41.33
CA VAL A 526 11.16 -9.90 42.06
C VAL A 526 12.48 -9.13 41.99
N GLY A 527 13.62 -9.80 42.16
CA GLY A 527 14.95 -9.20 42.00
C GLY A 527 15.19 -8.66 40.59
N ASP A 528 14.83 -9.44 39.56
CA ASP A 528 14.95 -9.00 38.16
C ASP A 528 14.02 -7.80 37.85
N LYS A 529 12.81 -7.77 38.42
CA LYS A 529 11.87 -6.63 38.32
C LYS A 529 12.44 -5.37 38.99
N ALA A 530 13.05 -5.51 40.16
CA ALA A 530 13.71 -4.41 40.87
C ALA A 530 14.90 -3.86 40.06
N VAL A 531 15.78 -4.72 39.52
CA VAL A 531 16.90 -4.27 38.67
C VAL A 531 16.42 -3.62 37.38
N SER A 532 15.35 -4.13 36.77
CA SER A 532 14.78 -3.50 35.57
C SER A 532 14.31 -2.06 35.86
N ASP A 533 13.69 -1.83 37.00
CA ASP A 533 13.26 -0.48 37.41
C ASP A 533 14.47 0.44 37.68
N LEU A 534 15.50 -0.08 38.35
CA LEU A 534 16.76 0.63 38.58
C LEU A 534 17.46 0.98 37.26
N ALA A 535 17.55 0.04 36.33
CA ALA A 535 18.12 0.26 35.00
C ALA A 535 17.36 1.36 34.23
N ARG A 536 16.02 1.38 34.34
CA ARG A 536 15.20 2.46 33.76
C ARG A 536 15.55 3.83 34.36
N ARG A 537 15.67 3.94 35.67
CA ARG A 537 16.02 5.20 36.35
C ARG A 537 17.43 5.69 36.01
N VAL A 538 18.39 4.75 35.95
CA VAL A 538 19.75 5.05 35.50
C VAL A 538 19.75 5.57 34.07
N LYS A 539 18.94 4.97 33.19
CA LYS A 539 18.75 5.44 31.82
C LYS A 539 18.12 6.83 31.77
N GLU A 540 17.12 7.13 32.57
CA GLU A 540 16.53 8.47 32.65
C GLU A 540 17.56 9.53 33.07
N ARG A 541 18.46 9.19 34.00
CA ARG A 541 19.58 10.07 34.39
C ARG A 541 20.59 10.26 33.26
N PHE A 542 20.90 9.20 32.52
CA PHE A 542 21.72 9.28 31.32
C PHE A 542 21.06 10.14 30.23
N ASP A 543 19.76 10.00 30.01
CA ASP A 543 19.01 10.78 29.03
C ASP A 543 19.01 12.27 29.38
N ALA A 544 18.89 12.62 30.67
CA ALA A 544 19.03 14.00 31.14
C ALA A 544 20.45 14.56 30.94
N TYR A 545 21.48 13.74 31.17
CA TYR A 545 22.88 14.11 30.88
C TYR A 545 23.10 14.34 29.37
N ARG A 546 22.65 13.39 28.55
CA ARG A 546 22.69 13.45 27.09
C ARG A 546 21.98 14.70 26.56
N GLY A 547 20.77 14.98 27.07
CA GLY A 547 20.01 16.17 26.70
C GLY A 547 20.76 17.47 26.95
N LYS A 548 21.39 17.63 28.12
CA LYS A 548 22.21 18.82 28.43
C LYS A 548 23.39 18.98 27.48
N ARG A 549 24.11 17.90 27.18
CA ARG A 549 25.25 17.95 26.24
C ARG A 549 24.82 18.32 24.82
N VAL A 550 23.65 17.84 24.37
CA VAL A 550 23.07 18.24 23.09
C VAL A 550 22.66 19.71 23.10
N GLU A 551 22.06 20.21 24.18
CA GLU A 551 21.74 21.64 24.31
C GLU A 551 22.97 22.54 24.29
N ASP A 552 24.05 22.13 24.98
CA ASP A 552 25.32 22.85 24.95
C ASP A 552 25.92 22.88 23.54
N ALA A 553 25.87 21.74 22.83
CA ALA A 553 26.26 21.69 21.42
C ALA A 553 25.41 22.64 20.57
N ARG A 554 24.09 22.62 20.72
CA ARG A 554 23.15 23.51 20.00
C ARG A 554 23.46 24.99 20.22
N ARG A 555 23.77 25.39 21.46
CA ARG A 555 24.17 26.77 21.77
C ARG A 555 25.47 27.17 21.04
N GLY A 556 26.41 26.24 20.90
CA GLY A 556 27.64 26.45 20.15
C GLY A 556 27.45 26.55 18.63
N MET A 557 26.40 25.92 18.08
CA MET A 557 26.16 25.84 16.62
C MET A 557 25.88 27.19 15.93
N VAL A 558 25.82 28.30 16.66
CA VAL A 558 25.85 29.66 16.07
C VAL A 558 27.12 29.89 15.23
N ARG A 559 28.25 29.25 15.61
CA ARG A 559 29.52 29.29 14.86
C ARG A 559 30.02 27.86 14.64
N PRO A 560 29.45 27.11 13.67
CA PRO A 560 29.71 25.67 13.52
C PRO A 560 31.14 25.34 13.08
N GLY A 561 31.90 26.33 12.61
CA GLY A 561 33.31 26.17 12.22
C GLY A 561 34.30 26.33 13.37
N ALA A 562 33.90 26.87 14.53
CA ALA A 562 34.82 27.08 15.64
C ALA A 562 35.29 25.73 16.23
N GLU A 563 36.58 25.63 16.57
CA GLU A 563 37.18 24.37 17.04
C GLU A 563 36.51 23.86 18.32
N ASP A 564 36.23 24.74 19.28
CA ASP A 564 35.58 24.38 20.56
C ASP A 564 34.13 23.91 20.37
N VAL A 565 33.44 24.46 19.37
CA VAL A 565 32.08 24.05 19.01
C VAL A 565 32.08 22.66 18.41
N VAL A 566 33.04 22.36 17.54
CA VAL A 566 33.20 21.02 16.95
C VAL A 566 33.54 19.99 18.03
N GLU A 567 34.43 20.32 18.96
CA GLU A 567 34.75 19.45 20.10
C GLU A 567 33.51 19.10 20.93
N THR A 568 32.66 20.08 21.20
CA THR A 568 31.43 19.90 21.98
C THR A 568 30.38 19.12 21.19
N ALA A 569 30.18 19.47 19.92
CA ALA A 569 29.23 18.84 19.03
C ALA A 569 29.55 17.37 18.78
N VAL A 570 30.82 17.02 18.51
CA VAL A 570 31.24 15.64 18.28
C VAL A 570 31.01 14.79 19.54
N ARG A 571 31.33 15.31 20.73
CA ARG A 571 31.07 14.59 22.00
C ARG A 571 29.58 14.37 22.23
N ALA A 572 28.75 15.37 21.97
CA ALA A 572 27.29 15.24 22.07
C ALA A 572 26.74 14.22 21.06
N LEU A 573 27.23 14.24 19.81
CA LEU A 573 26.82 13.32 18.75
C LEU A 573 27.17 11.86 19.08
N LEU A 574 28.32 11.61 19.72
CA LEU A 574 28.71 10.27 20.15
C LEU A 574 27.84 9.74 21.29
N LEU A 575 27.25 10.60 22.12
CA LEU A 575 26.26 10.22 23.14
C LEU A 575 24.90 9.84 22.54
N THR A 576 24.57 10.39 21.37
CA THR A 576 23.31 10.19 20.66
C THR A 576 23.50 9.30 19.42
N ALA A 577 24.45 8.36 19.45
CA ALA A 577 24.74 7.53 18.28
C ALA A 577 23.52 6.68 17.83
N ASP A 578 22.58 6.41 18.74
CA ASP A 578 21.30 5.76 18.50
C ASP A 578 20.31 6.62 17.68
N ALA A 579 20.28 7.92 17.93
CA ALA A 579 19.38 8.88 17.29
C ALA A 579 20.03 10.27 17.20
N PRO A 580 20.94 10.49 16.24
CA PRO A 580 21.73 11.72 16.20
C PRO A 580 20.86 12.94 15.86
N PRO A 581 20.98 14.05 16.61
CA PRO A 581 20.25 15.29 16.33
C PRO A 581 20.70 15.90 15.00
N ALA A 582 19.83 15.85 14.00
CA ALA A 582 20.11 16.34 12.65
C ALA A 582 20.45 17.84 12.63
N ASP A 583 19.90 18.62 13.56
CA ASP A 583 20.15 20.05 13.73
C ASP A 583 21.57 20.37 14.22
N VAL A 584 22.28 19.41 14.82
CA VAL A 584 23.71 19.53 15.17
C VAL A 584 24.58 18.89 14.08
N LEU A 585 24.18 17.71 13.59
CA LEU A 585 24.97 16.94 12.62
C LEU A 585 25.11 17.67 11.28
N GLN A 586 24.01 18.21 10.73
CA GLN A 586 24.01 18.81 9.39
C GLN A 586 24.81 20.11 9.31
N PRO A 587 24.68 21.08 10.24
CA PRO A 587 25.48 22.29 10.16
C PRO A 587 26.97 22.02 10.44
N LEU A 588 27.29 21.04 11.30
CA LEU A 588 28.67 20.57 11.51
C LEU A 588 29.25 19.99 10.20
N ALA A 589 28.49 19.12 9.54
CA ALA A 589 28.86 18.51 8.27
C ALA A 589 29.15 19.57 7.20
N ARG A 590 28.26 20.55 7.04
CA ARG A 590 28.42 21.65 6.09
C ARG A 590 29.63 22.51 6.41
N ALA A 591 29.83 22.89 7.67
CA ALA A 591 30.95 23.71 8.09
C ALA A 591 32.31 23.02 7.87
N ARG A 592 32.34 21.68 7.96
CA ARG A 592 33.55 20.88 7.84
C ARG A 592 33.69 20.14 6.51
N GLY A 593 32.75 20.33 5.58
CA GLY A 593 32.78 19.74 4.24
C GLY A 593 32.69 18.21 4.24
N LEU A 594 31.88 17.64 5.14
CA LEU A 594 31.61 16.19 5.16
C LEU A 594 30.45 15.85 4.22
N ASN A 595 30.68 14.89 3.33
CA ASN A 595 29.65 14.40 2.40
C ASN A 595 28.76 13.33 3.05
N ARG A 596 29.29 12.55 4.00
CA ARG A 596 28.58 11.49 4.73
C ARG A 596 28.75 11.66 6.23
N PRO A 597 28.02 12.57 6.88
CA PRO A 597 28.29 12.91 8.27
C PRO A 597 28.02 11.78 9.27
N GLU A 598 27.24 10.76 8.89
CA GLU A 598 26.94 9.57 9.70
C GLU A 598 28.20 8.77 10.04
N THR A 599 29.21 8.82 9.16
CA THR A 599 30.51 8.14 9.35
C THR A 599 31.27 8.64 10.59
N LEU A 600 30.95 9.83 11.12
CA LEU A 600 31.48 10.30 12.41
C LEU A 600 31.08 9.34 13.55
N LEU A 601 29.88 8.78 13.48
CA LEU A 601 29.32 7.89 14.51
C LEU A 601 29.82 6.44 14.35
N GLY A 602 30.44 6.11 13.21
CA GLY A 602 30.84 4.74 12.87
C GLY A 602 29.69 3.88 12.32
N LEU A 603 28.68 4.53 11.76
CA LEU A 603 27.55 3.92 11.05
C LEU A 603 27.81 3.83 9.54
#